data_AF-W8Y4M0-F1
#
_entry.id   AF-W8Y4M0-F1
#
_cell.length_a   1.000
_cell.length_b   1.000
_cell.length_c   1.000
_cell.angle_alpha   90.00
_cell.angle_beta   90.00
_cell.angle_gamma   90.00
#
_symmetry.space_group_name_H-M   'P 1'
#
loop_
_entity.id
_entity.type
_entity.pdbx_description
1 polymer ?
#
loop_
_entity_poly.entity_id
_entity_poly.type
_entity_poly.pdbx_seq_one_letter_code
_entity_poly.pdbx_strand_id
1 'polypeptide(L)'
;MDRIDVVLKIFIASFGGFCGYFLGGWDATLKILVTMAVIDYVTGIIAAGYNGELKVKLVSKASPKGGAFLLVGAAAQLDSALGSNSAIREATIFFFIGNELLSLLENAGRMGIPLPQALTNVVEILGGKQKQEEKKERFNNGN
;
A
#
# COMPACT_ATOMS: atom_id res chain seq x y z
N MET A 1 18.05 -32.31 -1.47
CA MET A 1 17.41 -31.17 -0.77
C MET A 1 18.39 -30.00 -0.71
N ASP A 2 19.67 -30.26 -0.42
CA ASP A 2 20.76 -29.26 -0.35
C ASP A 2 20.86 -28.26 -1.51
N ARG A 3 20.66 -28.68 -2.77
CA ARG A 3 20.73 -27.75 -3.92
C ARG A 3 19.55 -26.77 -3.97
N ILE A 4 18.36 -27.19 -3.54
CA ILE A 4 17.17 -26.32 -3.53
C ILE A 4 17.34 -25.25 -2.44
N ASP A 5 17.86 -25.62 -1.28
CA ASP A 5 18.14 -24.68 -0.19
C ASP A 5 19.18 -23.63 -0.59
N VAL A 6 20.21 -24.04 -1.32
CA VAL A 6 21.24 -23.11 -1.84
C VAL A 6 20.64 -22.16 -2.89
N VAL A 7 19.88 -22.68 -3.85
CA VAL A 7 19.22 -21.84 -4.87
C VAL A 7 18.24 -20.84 -4.23
N LEU A 8 17.47 -21.29 -3.24
CA LEU A 8 16.54 -20.43 -2.50
C LEU A 8 17.27 -19.32 -1.73
N LYS A 9 18.36 -19.63 -1.03
CA LYS A 9 19.17 -18.63 -0.31
C LYS A 9 19.76 -17.58 -1.25
N ILE A 10 20.31 -18.02 -2.39
CA ILE A 10 20.86 -17.12 -3.41
C ILE A 10 19.75 -16.20 -3.93
N PHE A 11 18.59 -16.77 -4.26
CA PHE A 11 17.45 -16.00 -4.73
C PHE A 11 17.02 -14.95 -3.71
N ILE A 12 16.81 -15.34 -2.44
CA ILE A 12 16.40 -14.42 -1.38
C ILE A 12 17.44 -13.31 -1.18
N ALA A 13 18.73 -13.65 -1.15
CA ALA A 13 19.80 -12.67 -0.96
C ALA A 13 19.90 -11.69 -2.13
N SER A 14 19.89 -12.19 -3.37
CA SER A 14 19.96 -11.35 -4.58
C SER A 14 18.70 -10.49 -4.73
N PHE A 15 17.53 -11.07 -4.50
CA PHE A 15 16.27 -10.35 -4.61
C PHE A 15 16.12 -9.31 -3.50
N GLY A 16 16.45 -9.66 -2.25
CA GLY A 16 16.44 -8.73 -1.13
C GLY A 16 17.44 -7.59 -1.32
N GLY A 17 18.65 -7.90 -1.81
CA GLY A 17 19.65 -6.89 -2.18
C GLY A 17 19.14 -5.96 -3.29
N PHE A 18 18.52 -6.52 -4.34
CA PHE A 18 17.90 -5.74 -5.40
C PHE A 18 16.77 -4.84 -4.88
N CYS A 19 15.85 -5.35 -4.06
CA CYS A 19 14.78 -4.56 -3.47
C CYS A 19 15.32 -3.43 -2.59
N GLY A 20 16.31 -3.70 -1.75
CA GLY A 20 16.95 -2.68 -0.92
C GLY A 20 17.60 -1.57 -1.76
N TYR A 21 18.26 -1.94 -2.86
CA TYR A 21 18.81 -0.96 -3.81
C TYR A 21 17.71 -0.17 -4.53
N PHE A 22 16.74 -0.87 -5.12
CA PHE A 22 15.70 -0.27 -5.95
C PHE A 22 14.82 0.69 -5.16
N LEU A 23 14.47 0.34 -3.91
CA LEU A 23 13.68 1.16 -3.01
C LEU A 23 14.48 2.29 -2.34
N GLY A 24 15.77 2.44 -2.62
CA GLY A 24 16.59 3.52 -2.07
C GLY A 24 17.00 3.33 -0.60
N GLY A 25 17.04 2.08 -0.10
CA GLY A 25 17.47 1.73 1.25
C GLY A 25 16.38 1.06 2.11
N TRP A 26 16.74 0.70 3.34
CA TRP A 26 15.83 0.09 4.35
C TRP A 26 15.76 0.95 5.61
N ASP A 27 15.36 2.21 5.42
CA ASP A 27 15.28 3.22 6.48
C ASP A 27 13.94 3.21 7.23
N ALA A 28 13.80 4.10 8.22
CA ALA A 28 12.62 4.16 9.08
C ALA A 28 11.32 4.47 8.32
N THR A 29 11.37 5.36 7.31
CA THR A 29 10.17 5.76 6.56
C THR A 29 9.61 4.61 5.74
N LEU A 30 10.49 3.85 5.07
CA LEU A 30 10.09 2.65 4.32
C LEU A 30 9.56 1.55 5.24
N LYS A 31 10.18 1.33 6.41
CA LYS A 31 9.68 0.38 7.42
C LYS A 31 8.27 0.73 7.89
N ILE A 32 7.98 2.02 8.11
CA ILE A 32 6.65 2.48 8.51
C ILE A 32 5.64 2.15 7.41
N LEU A 33 5.94 2.47 6.14
CA LEU A 33 5.04 2.18 5.03
C LEU A 33 4.75 0.68 4.89
N VAL A 34 5.79 -0.17 4.95
CA VAL A 34 5.62 -1.63 4.92
C VAL A 34 4.73 -2.11 6.06
N THR A 35 4.98 -1.61 7.28
CA THR A 35 4.20 -1.96 8.47
C THR A 35 2.73 -1.54 8.31
N MET A 36 2.49 -0.32 7.85
CA MET A 36 1.14 0.20 7.59
C MET A 36 0.40 -0.64 6.54
N ALA A 37 1.05 -0.99 5.44
CA ALA A 37 0.45 -1.82 4.39
C ALA A 37 0.08 -3.23 4.91
N VAL A 38 0.91 -3.83 5.77
CA VAL A 38 0.61 -5.12 6.42
C VAL A 38 -0.58 -4.98 7.36
N ILE A 39 -0.62 -3.96 8.22
CA ILE A 39 -1.74 -3.72 9.13
C ILE A 39 -3.02 -3.48 8.34
N ASP A 40 -2.98 -2.70 7.27
CA ASP A 40 -4.15 -2.43 6.43
C ASP A 40 -4.68 -3.71 5.76
N TYR A 41 -3.79 -4.55 5.26
CA TYR A 41 -4.19 -5.85 4.70
C TYR A 41 -4.88 -6.74 5.75
N VAL A 42 -4.29 -6.86 6.94
CA VAL A 42 -4.83 -7.67 8.04
C VAL A 42 -6.18 -7.13 8.51
N THR A 43 -6.28 -5.82 8.76
CA THR A 43 -7.54 -5.18 9.17
C THR A 43 -8.62 -5.25 8.10
N GLY A 44 -8.25 -5.20 6.82
CA GLY A 44 -9.17 -5.38 5.70
C GLY A 44 -9.81 -6.78 5.68
N ILE A 45 -9.02 -7.82 5.97
CA ILE A 45 -9.52 -9.19 6.12
C ILE A 45 -10.48 -9.30 7.31
N ILE A 46 -10.11 -8.75 8.47
CA ILE A 46 -10.94 -8.78 9.68
C ILE A 46 -12.27 -8.06 9.43
N ALA A 47 -12.24 -6.85 8.85
CA ALA A 47 -13.42 -6.06 8.54
C ALA A 47 -14.34 -6.74 7.51
N ALA A 48 -13.77 -7.46 6.54
CA ALA A 48 -14.55 -8.26 5.59
C ALA A 48 -15.23 -9.46 6.27
N GLY A 49 -14.57 -10.06 7.26
CA GLY A 49 -15.14 -11.12 8.09
C GLY A 49 -16.30 -10.65 8.94
N TYR A 50 -16.16 -9.48 9.58
CA TYR A 50 -17.21 -8.89 10.42
C TYR A 50 -18.52 -8.65 9.65
N ASN A 51 -18.42 -8.28 8.37
CA ASN A 51 -19.59 -7.97 7.52
C ASN A 51 -20.09 -9.17 6.68
N GLY A 52 -19.46 -10.34 6.77
CA GLY A 52 -19.84 -11.52 5.97
C GLY A 52 -19.50 -11.42 4.48
N GLU A 53 -18.64 -10.48 4.08
CA GLU A 53 -18.35 -10.15 2.67
C GLU A 53 -17.02 -10.74 2.15
N LEU A 54 -16.43 -11.67 2.90
CA LEU A 54 -15.10 -12.26 2.68
C LEU A 54 -14.82 -12.63 1.20
N LYS A 55 -15.74 -13.31 0.51
CA LYS A 55 -15.51 -13.84 -0.85
C LYS A 55 -15.56 -12.78 -1.95
N VAL A 56 -16.38 -11.74 -1.82
CA VAL A 56 -16.60 -10.73 -2.87
C VAL A 56 -15.64 -9.54 -2.74
N LYS A 57 -15.20 -9.22 -1.50
CA LYS A 57 -14.33 -8.05 -1.25
C LYS A 57 -12.84 -8.34 -1.28
N LEU A 58 -12.38 -9.56 -0.97
CA LEU A 58 -10.97 -9.92 -1.16
C LEU A 58 -10.53 -9.80 -2.64
N VAL A 59 -11.46 -10.05 -3.57
CA VAL A 59 -11.21 -9.98 -5.02
C VAL A 59 -11.42 -8.57 -5.58
N SER A 60 -12.36 -7.77 -5.05
CA SER A 60 -12.69 -6.45 -5.59
C SER A 60 -11.89 -5.28 -5.00
N LYS A 61 -11.36 -5.39 -3.76
CA LYS A 61 -10.47 -4.37 -3.15
C LYS A 61 -8.98 -4.73 -3.34
N ALA A 62 -8.64 -5.44 -4.40
CA ALA A 62 -7.28 -5.51 -4.90
C ALA A 62 -6.95 -4.21 -5.67
N SER A 63 -6.99 -3.06 -4.98
CA SER A 63 -6.18 -1.93 -5.45
C SER A 63 -4.75 -2.49 -5.54
N PRO A 64 -4.01 -2.29 -6.64
CA PRO A 64 -2.70 -2.91 -6.79
C PRO A 64 -1.73 -2.23 -5.82
N LYS A 65 -1.76 -2.63 -4.54
CA LYS A 65 -0.88 -2.17 -3.47
C LYS A 65 0.60 -2.37 -3.82
N GLY A 66 0.89 -3.29 -4.74
CA GLY A 66 2.22 -3.45 -5.35
C GLY A 66 2.71 -2.22 -6.12
N GLY A 67 1.80 -1.40 -6.66
CA GLY A 67 2.13 -0.16 -7.37
C GLY A 67 2.79 0.89 -6.47
N ALA A 68 2.46 0.92 -5.17
CA ALA A 68 3.05 1.87 -4.23
C ALA A 68 4.57 1.68 -4.11
N PHE A 69 5.03 0.45 -3.95
CA PHE A 69 6.47 0.15 -3.83
C PHE A 69 7.22 0.36 -5.16
N LEU A 70 6.57 0.14 -6.30
CA LEU A 70 7.15 0.49 -7.60
C LEU A 70 7.35 2.00 -7.75
N LEU A 71 6.37 2.80 -7.33
CA LEU A 71 6.45 4.26 -7.35
C LEU A 71 7.49 4.78 -6.36
N VAL A 72 7.61 4.18 -5.16
CA VAL A 72 8.68 4.49 -4.21
C VAL A 72 10.06 4.19 -4.82
N GLY A 73 10.22 3.06 -5.50
CA GLY A 73 11.48 2.74 -6.17
C GLY A 73 11.79 3.70 -7.32
N ALA A 74 10.81 4.05 -8.14
CA ALA A 74 10.96 5.06 -9.19
C ALA A 74 11.37 6.43 -8.60
N ALA A 75 10.74 6.85 -7.50
CA ALA A 75 11.09 8.07 -6.78
C ALA A 75 12.53 8.03 -6.24
N ALA A 76 12.98 6.89 -5.71
CA ALA A 76 14.35 6.71 -5.25
C ALA A 76 15.38 6.81 -6.40
N GLN A 77 15.05 6.27 -7.59
CA GLN A 77 15.90 6.44 -8.78
C GLN A 77 15.93 7.90 -9.24
N LEU A 78 14.80 8.61 -9.15
CA LEU A 78 14.72 10.02 -9.48
C LEU A 78 15.54 10.87 -8.51
N ASP A 79 15.50 10.58 -7.20
CA ASP A 79 16.36 11.25 -6.22
C ASP A 79 17.84 11.05 -6.52
N SER A 80 18.21 9.85 -6.96
CA SER A 80 19.60 9.53 -7.34
C SER A 80 20.04 10.29 -8.59
N ALA A 81 19.13 10.48 -9.56
CA ALA A 81 19.42 11.22 -10.78
C ALA A 81 19.48 12.75 -10.55
N LEU A 82 18.65 13.28 -9.65
CA LEU A 82 18.54 14.72 -9.38
C LEU A 82 19.43 15.20 -8.22
N GLY A 83 19.97 14.29 -7.41
CA GLY A 83 20.74 14.64 -6.22
C GLY A 83 19.89 15.24 -5.08
N SER A 84 18.58 14.96 -5.03
CA SER A 84 17.64 15.55 -4.07
C SER A 84 17.64 14.89 -2.69
N ASN A 85 18.66 14.08 -2.37
CA ASN A 85 18.88 13.48 -1.05
C ASN A 85 17.63 12.82 -0.44
N SER A 86 16.96 11.96 -1.21
CA SER A 86 15.76 11.21 -0.81
C SER A 86 14.45 12.00 -0.69
N ALA A 87 14.42 13.30 -0.99
CA ALA A 87 13.23 14.13 -0.78
C ALA A 87 11.99 13.62 -1.55
N ILE A 88 12.17 13.16 -2.79
CA ILE A 88 11.07 12.69 -3.64
C ILE A 88 10.57 11.32 -3.14
N ARG A 89 11.50 10.43 -2.77
CA ARG A 89 11.21 9.13 -2.17
C ARG A 89 10.41 9.31 -0.89
N GLU A 90 10.85 10.16 0.01
CA GLU A 90 10.18 10.41 1.29
C GLU A 90 8.78 11.00 1.10
N ALA A 91 8.62 11.99 0.21
CA ALA A 91 7.31 12.54 -0.12
C ALA A 91 6.36 11.47 -0.67
N THR A 92 6.87 10.58 -1.53
CA THR A 92 6.12 9.45 -2.08
C THR A 92 5.73 8.46 -0.99
N ILE A 93 6.64 8.13 -0.08
CA ILE A 93 6.37 7.26 1.08
C ILE A 93 5.30 7.87 1.98
N PHE A 94 5.39 9.16 2.33
CA PHE A 94 4.39 9.82 3.17
C PHE A 94 3.02 9.89 2.51
N PHE A 95 2.97 10.10 1.19
CA PHE A 95 1.72 10.03 0.42
C PHE A 95 1.06 8.65 0.58
N PHE A 96 1.82 7.56 0.44
CA PHE A 96 1.28 6.22 0.62
C PHE A 96 0.96 5.87 2.07
N ILE A 97 1.71 6.38 3.06
CA ILE A 97 1.32 6.26 4.48
C ILE A 97 -0.05 6.90 4.72
N GLY A 98 -0.31 8.08 4.12
CA GLY A 98 -1.63 8.72 4.17
C GLY A 98 -2.73 7.86 3.56
N ASN A 99 -2.45 7.21 2.42
CA ASN A 99 -3.39 6.29 1.76
C ASN A 99 -3.69 5.04 2.61
N GLU A 100 -2.67 4.42 3.21
CA GLU A 100 -2.86 3.28 4.11
C GLU A 100 -3.63 3.70 5.38
N LEU A 101 -3.36 4.88 5.93
CA LEU A 101 -4.13 5.43 7.06
C LEU A 101 -5.61 5.62 6.71
N LEU A 102 -5.92 6.16 5.52
CA LEU A 102 -7.30 6.30 5.06
C LEU A 102 -8.00 4.93 4.95
N SER A 103 -7.33 3.93 4.37
CA SER A 103 -7.89 2.57 4.27
C SER A 103 -8.10 1.92 5.65
N LEU A 104 -7.19 2.16 6.60
CA LEU A 104 -7.35 1.70 7.99
C LEU A 104 -8.57 2.32 8.66
N LEU A 105 -8.79 3.62 8.49
CA LEU A 105 -9.96 4.31 9.03
C LEU A 105 -11.25 3.77 8.41
N GLU A 106 -11.27 3.48 7.11
CA GLU A 106 -12.41 2.81 6.47
C GLU A 106 -12.68 1.43 7.10
N ASN A 107 -11.63 0.63 7.32
CA ASN A 107 -11.78 -0.70 7.90
C ASN A 107 -12.27 -0.62 9.35
N ALA A 108 -11.78 0.36 10.13
CA ALA A 108 -12.24 0.62 11.49
C ALA A 108 -13.74 0.96 11.53
N GLY A 109 -14.20 1.87 10.67
CA GLY A 109 -15.62 2.21 10.55
C GLY A 109 -16.48 0.99 10.17
N ARG A 110 -16.00 0.13 9.27
CA ARG A 110 -16.68 -1.13 8.90
C ARG A 110 -16.77 -2.15 10.03
N MET A 111 -15.86 -2.09 11.01
CA MET A 111 -15.90 -2.93 12.21
C MET A 111 -16.76 -2.33 13.32
N GLY A 112 -17.39 -1.17 13.10
CA GLY A 112 -18.17 -0.47 14.11
C GLY A 112 -17.33 0.25 15.17
N ILE A 113 -16.04 0.45 14.93
CA ILE A 113 -15.18 1.23 15.82
C ILE A 113 -15.62 2.70 15.73
N PRO A 114 -16.00 3.35 16.85
CA PRO A 114 -16.46 4.73 16.82
C PRO A 114 -15.32 5.66 16.43
N LEU A 115 -15.48 6.36 15.30
CA LEU A 115 -14.53 7.38 14.83
C LEU A 115 -15.05 8.78 15.18
N PRO A 116 -14.18 9.70 15.62
CA PRO A 116 -14.52 11.12 15.74
C PRO A 116 -15.06 11.69 14.43
N GLN A 117 -15.99 12.65 14.50
CA GLN A 117 -16.64 13.24 13.32
C GLN A 117 -15.65 13.76 12.28
N ALA A 118 -14.54 14.35 12.72
CA ALA A 118 -13.49 14.83 11.82
C ALA A 118 -12.89 13.72 10.95
N LEU A 119 -12.64 12.54 11.53
CA LEU A 119 -12.09 11.39 10.80
C LEU A 119 -13.13 10.77 9.87
N THR A 120 -14.39 10.67 10.32
CA THR A 120 -15.49 10.18 9.49
C THR A 120 -15.67 11.04 8.24
N ASN A 121 -15.66 12.37 8.40
CA ASN A 121 -15.78 13.30 7.27
C ASN A 121 -14.62 13.15 6.27
N VAL A 122 -13.38 12.97 6.75
CA VAL A 122 -12.22 12.75 5.89
C VAL A 122 -12.38 11.46 5.09
N VAL A 123 -12.82 10.37 5.73
CA VAL A 123 -13.07 9.08 5.07
C VAL A 123 -14.13 9.21 3.98
N GLU A 124 -15.24 9.90 4.27
CA GLU A 124 -16.33 10.09 3.30
C GLU A 124 -15.88 10.91 2.08
N ILE A 125 -15.17 12.03 2.31
CA ILE A 125 -14.73 12.91 1.23
C ILE A 125 -13.65 12.24 0.37
N LEU A 126 -12.62 11.67 0.99
CA LEU A 126 -11.47 11.13 0.26
C LEU A 126 -11.76 9.73 -0.30
N GLY A 127 -12.36 8.84 0.49
CA GLY A 127 -12.74 7.50 0.04
C GLY A 127 -13.90 7.54 -0.97
N GLY A 128 -14.80 8.51 -0.87
CA GLY A 128 -15.86 8.74 -1.86
C GLY A 128 -15.32 9.13 -3.24
N LYS A 129 -14.30 10.00 -3.30
CA LYS A 129 -13.65 10.41 -4.55
C LYS A 129 -12.93 9.26 -5.26
N GLN A 130 -12.16 8.45 -4.53
CA GLN A 130 -11.44 7.30 -5.09
C GLN A 130 -12.39 6.32 -5.79
N LYS A 131 -13.53 5.98 -5.16
CA LYS A 131 -14.53 5.07 -5.75
C LYS A 131 -15.18 5.63 -7.02
N GLN A 132 -15.35 6.95 -7.11
CA GLN A 132 -15.88 7.59 -8.32
C GLN A 132 -14.88 7.55 -9.47
N GLU A 133 -13.59 7.74 -9.19
CA GLU A 133 -12.51 7.64 -10.17
C GLU A 133 -12.37 6.20 -10.70
N GLU A 134 -12.33 5.19 -9.81
CA GLU A 134 -12.30 3.78 -10.21
C GLU A 134 -13.50 3.39 -11.10
N LYS A 135 -14.69 3.93 -10.81
CA LYS A 135 -15.90 3.66 -11.60
C LYS A 135 -15.83 4.32 -12.99
N LYS A 136 -15.26 5.52 -13.10
CA LYS A 136 -15.04 6.20 -14.39
C LYS A 136 -14.02 5.46 -15.24
N GLU A 137 -12.92 5.00 -14.65
CA GLU A 137 -11.89 4.22 -15.36
C GLU A 137 -12.43 2.90 -15.89
N ARG A 138 -13.21 2.15 -15.08
CA ARG A 138 -13.86 0.92 -15.55
C ARG A 138 -14.87 1.15 -16.67
N PHE A 139 -15.62 2.25 -16.63
CA PHE A 139 -16.55 2.61 -17.70
C PHE A 139 -15.83 2.99 -19.00
N ASN A 140 -14.69 3.68 -18.90
CA ASN A 140 -13.89 4.08 -20.06
C ASN A 140 -13.10 2.93 -20.69
N ASN A 141 -12.61 1.97 -19.89
CA ASN A 141 -11.87 0.79 -20.37
C ASN A 141 -12.77 -0.38 -20.82
N GLY A 142 -14.08 -0.27 -20.64
CA GLY A 142 -15.07 -1.28 -21.03
C GLY A 142 -15.78 -1.01 -22.37
N ASN A 143 -15.38 0.03 -23.11
CA ASN A 143 -15.88 0.40 -24.44
C ASN A 143 -14.79 0.23 -25.50
#